data_AF-A0A2E6PSC3-F1
#
_entry.id   AF-A0A2E6PSC3-F1
#
_cell.length_a   1.000
_cell.length_b   1.000
_cell.length_c   1.000
_cell.angle_alpha   90.00
_cell.angle_beta   90.00
_cell.angle_gamma   90.00
#
_symmetry.space_group_name_H-M   'P 1'
#
loop_
_entity.id
_entity.type
_entity.pdbx_description
1 polymer ?
#
loop_
_entity_poly.entity_id
_entity_poly.type
_entity_poly.pdbx_seq_one_letter_code
_entity_poly.pdbx_strand_id
1 'polypeptide(L)'
;MSETKILNHAEAMEIVLKYTKGQEKILNLKNFRKVTKFQGQKPVNMYKFTVDLLLIELIFDLNSDESVETVMWNASMPPPGSGIDGVSMRYKVYIQFKSEIK
;
A
#
# COMPACT_ATOMS: atom_id res chain seq x y z
N MET A 1 5.20 14.70 -25.14
CA MET A 1 5.19 15.00 -23.70
C MET A 1 4.12 14.10 -23.11
N SER A 2 4.51 13.02 -22.44
CA SER A 2 3.55 12.12 -21.80
C SER A 2 2.92 12.84 -20.62
N GLU A 3 1.59 12.96 -20.60
CA GLU A 3 0.88 13.48 -19.44
C GLU A 3 0.98 12.45 -18.30
N THR A 4 1.66 12.81 -17.23
CA THR A 4 1.75 12.03 -15.99
C THR A 4 0.35 11.91 -15.38
N LYS A 5 -0.40 10.85 -15.72
CA LYS A 5 -1.72 10.62 -15.11
C LYS A 5 -1.51 10.12 -13.69
N ILE A 6 -1.85 10.97 -12.72
CA ILE A 6 -1.78 10.58 -11.31
C ILE A 6 -3.05 9.79 -10.98
N LEU A 7 -2.90 8.54 -10.51
CA LEU A 7 -4.03 7.68 -10.14
C LEU A 7 -4.89 8.35 -9.07
N ASN A 8 -6.20 8.27 -9.26
CA ASN A 8 -7.16 8.68 -8.26
C ASN A 8 -7.26 7.61 -7.15
N HIS A 9 -7.91 7.97 -6.04
CA HIS A 9 -7.97 7.11 -4.86
C HIS A 9 -8.72 5.80 -5.11
N ALA A 10 -9.80 5.85 -5.92
CA ALA A 10 -10.62 4.69 -6.22
C ALA A 10 -9.88 3.69 -7.12
N GLU A 11 -9.20 4.18 -8.16
CA GLU A 11 -8.37 3.37 -9.06
C GLU A 11 -7.25 2.66 -8.27
N ALA A 12 -6.55 3.38 -7.41
CA ALA A 12 -5.48 2.79 -6.59
C ALA A 12 -6.02 1.74 -5.60
N MET A 13 -7.19 1.98 -5.01
CA MET A 13 -7.82 1.02 -4.10
C MET A 13 -8.28 -0.23 -4.85
N GLU A 14 -8.84 -0.10 -6.04
CA GLU A 14 -9.31 -1.23 -6.85
C GLU A 14 -8.17 -2.18 -7.21
N ILE A 15 -7.00 -1.64 -7.59
CA ILE A 15 -5.80 -2.44 -7.88
C ILE A 15 -5.39 -3.22 -6.62
N VAL A 16 -5.36 -2.58 -5.44
CA VAL A 16 -5.03 -3.30 -4.21
C VAL A 16 -6.07 -4.38 -3.90
N LEU A 17 -7.35 -4.05 -4.01
CA LEU A 17 -8.45 -4.98 -3.71
C LEU A 17 -8.45 -6.21 -4.62
N LYS A 18 -8.09 -6.05 -5.89
CA LYS A 18 -7.93 -7.16 -6.86
C LYS A 18 -7.03 -8.28 -6.30
N TYR A 19 -5.96 -7.92 -5.61
CA TYR A 19 -4.98 -8.86 -5.04
C TYR A 19 -5.29 -9.28 -3.59
N THR A 20 -6.25 -8.63 -2.93
CA THR A 20 -6.67 -9.01 -1.57
C THR A 20 -7.99 -9.80 -1.54
N LYS A 21 -8.62 -10.07 -2.69
CA LYS A 21 -9.88 -10.81 -2.78
C LYS A 21 -9.77 -12.16 -2.06
N GLY A 22 -10.61 -12.36 -1.04
CA GLY A 22 -10.60 -13.56 -0.19
C GLY A 22 -9.80 -13.45 1.11
N GLN A 23 -8.94 -12.43 1.25
CA GLN A 23 -8.14 -12.16 2.44
C GLN A 23 -8.52 -10.84 3.13
N GLU A 24 -9.61 -10.20 2.68
CA GLU A 24 -10.09 -8.88 3.13
C GLU A 24 -10.30 -8.80 4.64
N LYS A 25 -10.82 -9.87 5.26
CA LYS A 25 -11.02 -9.97 6.71
C LYS A 25 -9.71 -10.07 7.50
N ILE A 26 -8.65 -10.56 6.86
CA ILE A 26 -7.33 -10.80 7.49
C ILE A 26 -6.44 -9.56 7.35
N LEU A 27 -6.41 -8.96 6.15
CA LEU A 27 -5.51 -7.86 5.84
C LEU A 27 -5.96 -6.53 6.44
N ASN A 28 -7.27 -6.34 6.66
CA ASN A 28 -7.86 -5.13 7.27
C ASN A 28 -7.13 -3.85 6.85
N LEU A 29 -7.29 -3.45 5.57
CA LEU A 29 -6.58 -2.35 4.92
C LEU A 29 -6.89 -1.00 5.61
N LYS A 30 -6.18 -0.71 6.71
CA LYS A 30 -6.39 0.49 7.51
C LYS A 30 -5.63 1.67 6.90
N ASN A 31 -6.22 2.86 7.00
CA ASN A 31 -5.57 4.12 6.65
C ASN A 31 -5.04 4.18 5.20
N PHE A 32 -5.74 3.57 4.24
CA PHE A 32 -5.38 3.71 2.82
C PHE A 32 -5.43 5.18 2.42
N ARG A 33 -4.28 5.76 2.10
CA ARG A 33 -4.16 7.18 1.76
C ARG A 33 -3.00 7.45 0.84
N LYS A 34 -3.16 8.48 0.02
CA LYS A 34 -2.09 8.97 -0.86
C LYS A 34 -0.95 9.55 -0.04
N VAL A 35 0.27 9.27 -0.46
CA VAL A 35 1.49 9.84 0.08
C VAL A 35 1.77 11.14 -0.69
N THR A 36 1.67 12.27 0.00
CA THR A 36 1.86 13.59 -0.62
C THR A 36 3.34 13.96 -0.79
N LYS A 37 4.22 13.33 -0.02
CA LYS A 37 5.68 13.50 -0.06
C LYS A 37 6.35 12.20 0.37
N PHE A 38 7.31 11.72 -0.43
CA PHE A 38 8.23 10.64 -0.05
C PHE A 38 9.65 11.21 -0.12
N GLN A 39 10.41 11.12 0.97
CA GLN A 39 11.78 11.66 1.08
C GLN A 39 11.97 13.13 0.60
N GLY A 40 10.95 13.97 0.79
CA GLY A 40 11.01 15.40 0.43
C GLY A 40 10.70 15.73 -1.03
N GLN A 41 10.45 14.74 -1.89
CA GLN A 41 10.10 14.96 -3.30
C GLN A 41 8.57 15.08 -3.50
N LYS A 42 8.15 15.99 -4.40
CA LYS A 42 6.75 16.21 -4.87
C LYS A 42 6.65 15.85 -6.36
N PRO A 43 5.48 15.41 -6.86
CA PRO A 43 4.54 14.45 -6.29
C PRO A 43 4.90 13.01 -6.69
N VAL A 44 4.76 12.06 -5.77
CA VAL A 44 4.95 10.63 -6.05
C VAL A 44 3.58 9.98 -6.18
N ASN A 45 3.35 9.18 -7.22
CA ASN A 45 2.11 8.41 -7.39
C ASN A 45 2.09 7.21 -6.41
N MET A 46 2.11 7.51 -5.12
CA MET A 46 2.30 6.52 -4.07
C MET A 46 1.12 6.54 -3.10
N TYR A 47 0.65 5.36 -2.74
CA TYR A 47 -0.36 5.16 -1.71
C TYR A 47 0.23 4.34 -0.58
N LYS A 48 -0.28 4.55 0.63
CA LYS A 48 0.09 3.75 1.79
C LYS A 48 -1.12 3.25 2.53
N PHE A 49 -1.00 2.09 3.13
CA PHE A 49 -1.97 1.52 4.04
C PHE A 49 -1.25 0.74 5.15
N THR A 50 -2.02 0.32 6.13
CA THR A 50 -1.54 -0.45 7.27
C THR A 50 -2.31 -1.76 7.34
N VAL A 51 -1.58 -2.85 7.51
CA VAL A 51 -2.13 -4.18 7.73
C VAL A 51 -1.64 -4.72 9.07
N ASP A 52 -2.47 -5.49 9.75
CA ASP A 52 -2.06 -6.16 11.00
C ASP A 52 -1.27 -7.44 10.72
N LEU A 53 -1.35 -7.97 9.50
CA LEU A 53 -0.58 -9.13 9.04
C LEU A 53 -0.15 -8.89 7.59
N LEU A 54 1.13 -9.10 7.30
CA LEU A 54 1.68 -8.94 5.95
C LEU A 54 1.95 -10.31 5.34
N LEU A 55 1.22 -10.64 4.28
CA LEU A 55 1.47 -11.84 3.49
C LEU A 55 2.51 -11.53 2.43
N ILE A 56 3.57 -12.33 2.36
CA ILE A 56 4.65 -12.14 1.39
C ILE A 56 4.13 -12.31 -0.04
N GLU A 57 3.20 -13.26 -0.26
CA GLU A 57 2.53 -13.50 -1.55
C GLU A 57 1.85 -12.23 -2.08
N LEU A 58 1.13 -11.50 -1.22
CA LEU A 58 0.51 -10.21 -1.59
C LEU A 58 1.53 -9.20 -2.12
N ILE A 59 2.75 -9.18 -1.54
CA ILE A 59 3.80 -8.26 -1.98
C ILE A 59 4.36 -8.68 -3.34
N PHE A 60 4.49 -9.97 -3.60
CA PHE A 60 4.91 -10.47 -4.91
C PHE A 60 3.85 -10.23 -5.99
N ASP A 61 2.58 -10.49 -5.67
CA ASP A 61 1.46 -10.28 -6.58
C ASP A 61 1.31 -8.80 -6.95
N LEU A 62 1.42 -7.91 -5.96
CA LEU A 62 1.39 -6.46 -6.19
C LEU A 62 2.60 -5.97 -6.99
N ASN A 63 3.82 -6.46 -6.72
CA ASN A 63 5.01 -6.11 -7.51
C ASN A 63 4.96 -6.65 -8.95
N SER A 64 4.13 -7.67 -9.20
CA SER A 64 3.96 -8.26 -10.54
C SER A 64 2.89 -7.53 -11.37
N ASP A 65 2.07 -6.67 -10.77
CA ASP A 65 1.07 -5.89 -11.52
C ASP A 65 1.76 -4.81 -12.36
N GLU A 66 1.39 -4.73 -13.64
CA GLU A 66 2.01 -3.82 -14.60
C GLU A 66 1.85 -2.34 -14.21
N SER A 67 0.82 -1.99 -13.45
CA SER A 67 0.57 -0.63 -12.96
C SER A 67 1.41 -0.26 -11.74
N VAL A 68 2.06 -1.23 -11.09
CA VAL A 68 2.89 -1.03 -9.91
C VAL A 68 4.35 -0.87 -10.32
N GLU A 69 4.99 0.17 -9.80
CA GLU A 69 6.42 0.44 -10.02
C GLU A 69 7.26 -0.22 -8.92
N THR A 70 6.83 -0.08 -7.66
CA THR A 70 7.50 -0.72 -6.53
C THR A 70 6.58 -0.82 -5.32
N VAL A 71 6.74 -1.88 -4.53
CA VAL A 71 6.10 -2.05 -3.22
C VAL A 71 7.18 -2.05 -2.13
N MET A 72 7.07 -1.11 -1.19
CA MET A 72 7.90 -1.05 0.01
C MET A 72 7.05 -1.34 1.24
N TRP A 73 7.63 -1.97 2.26
CA TRP A 73 6.93 -2.21 3.51
C TRP A 73 7.87 -2.04 4.70
N ASN A 74 7.32 -1.63 5.83
CA ASN A 74 8.05 -1.48 7.08
C ASN A 74 7.21 -2.01 8.24
N ALA A 75 7.83 -2.76 9.14
CA ALA A 75 7.25 -3.06 10.43
C ALA A 75 7.05 -1.75 11.22
N SER A 76 5.89 -1.61 11.84
CA SER A 76 5.50 -0.50 12.68
C SER A 76 5.11 -1.04 14.03
N MET A 77 5.70 -0.49 15.09
CA MET A 77 5.20 -0.74 16.44
C MET A 77 3.74 -0.29 16.56
N PRO A 78 2.88 -1.06 17.25
CA PRO A 78 1.56 -0.61 17.59
C PRO A 78 1.64 0.62 18.52
N PRO A 79 0.67 1.54 18.47
CA PRO A 79 0.62 2.68 19.36
C PRO A 79 0.45 2.20 20.82
N PRO A 80 1.01 2.94 21.79
CA PRO A 80 0.90 2.61 23.21
C PRO A 80 -0.58 2.51 23.63
N GLY A 81 -0.92 1.48 24.40
CA GLY A 81 -2.29 1.21 24.87
C GLY A 81 -3.15 0.34 23.96
N SER A 82 -2.63 -0.15 22.82
CA SER A 82 -3.37 -1.03 21.89
C SER A 82 -2.84 -2.46 21.79
N GLY A 83 -1.83 -2.83 22.59
CA GLY A 83 -1.27 -4.17 22.63
C GLY A 83 -1.78 -4.93 23.85
N ILE A 84 -2.72 -5.86 23.64
CA ILE A 84 -3.04 -6.88 24.65
C ILE A 84 -1.98 -8.00 24.60
N ASP A 85 -1.24 -8.13 23.49
CA ASP A 85 -0.07 -8.99 23.38
C ASP A 85 1.06 -8.29 22.63
N GLY A 86 2.27 -8.34 23.21
CA GLY A 86 3.51 -7.71 22.71
C GLY A 86 4.01 -8.21 21.35
N VAL A 87 3.23 -9.01 20.63
CA VAL A 87 3.57 -9.66 19.36
C VAL A 87 2.74 -9.14 18.18
N SER A 88 1.82 -8.20 18.42
CA SER A 88 0.95 -7.62 17.38
C SER A 88 1.74 -6.66 16.45
N MET A 89 2.56 -7.21 15.54
CA MET A 89 3.33 -6.42 14.57
C MET A 89 2.39 -5.85 13.50
N ARG A 90 2.35 -4.52 13.34
CA ARG A 90 1.64 -3.89 12.23
C ARG A 90 2.62 -3.60 11.10
N TYR A 91 2.17 -3.64 9.86
CA TYR A 91 3.01 -3.32 8.70
C TYR A 91 2.43 -2.14 7.97
N LYS A 92 3.28 -1.16 7.65
CA LYS A 92 2.96 -0.07 6.73
C LYS A 92 3.44 -0.47 5.35
N VAL A 93 2.51 -0.59 4.41
CA VAL A 93 2.79 -0.90 3.02
C VAL A 93 2.66 0.38 2.21
N TYR A 94 3.62 0.60 1.31
CA TYR A 94 3.71 1.72 0.41
C TYR A 94 3.77 1.16 -1.01
N ILE A 95 2.84 1.56 -1.86
CA ILE A 95 2.79 1.15 -3.25
C ILE A 95 3.01 2.40 -4.08
N GLN A 96 4.07 2.40 -4.87
CA GLN A 96 4.29 3.37 -5.92
C GLN A 96 3.75 2.79 -7.22
N PHE A 97 2.87 3.53 -7.87
CA PHE A 97 2.29 3.17 -9.14
C PHE A 97 3.00 3.89 -10.28
N LYS A 98 3.09 3.23 -11.42
CA LYS A 98 3.59 3.85 -12.66
C LYS A 98 2.68 5.00 -13.04
N SER A 99 3.28 6.01 -13.65
CA SER A 99 2.58 7.24 -14.09
C SER A 99 1.72 7.05 -15.34
N GLU A 100 1.72 5.86 -15.95
CA GLU A 100 1.05 5.55 -17.20
C GLU A 100 0.25 4.23 -17.06
N ILE A 101 -1.03 4.29 -17.44
CA ILE A 101 -1.75 3.17 -18.03
C ILE A 101 -2.13 3.69 -19.42
N LYS A 102 -1.56 3.09 -20.46
CA LYS A 102 -1.98 3.30 -21.85
C LYS A 102 -3.29 2.57 -22.12
#